data_AF-A0A7J2QYU5-F1
#
_entry.id   AF-A0A7J2QYU5-F1
#
_cell.length_a   1.000
_cell.length_b   1.000
_cell.length_c   1.000
_cell.angle_alpha   90.00
_cell.angle_beta   90.00
_cell.angle_gamma   90.00
#
_symmetry.space_group_name_H-M   'P 1'
#
loop_
_entity.id
_entity.type
_entity.pdbx_description
1 polymer ?
#
loop_
_entity_poly.entity_id
_entity_poly.type
_entity_poly.pdbx_seq_one_letter_code
_entity_poly.pdbx_strand_id
1 'polypeptide(L)'
;MKTNIILQGDALTKLKEIQEKSINMCMTSPPYWALRDYGTATWEGGDDNCSHLKISGEQLEKSSKATSTLAGTKTQENAEWSRQTYKDICGKCGAKRVDNQLGLEPTFDLYIKHLCDIFEEVKRVLRDDGTCWVNLGDTYYTKSGSGFLNDNLTKNDKMKNQIDLEGSKIDYTDEEKVSNTTGINKANELREGGQLPSKTLTMIPMRFAIEMVNRGWILRNTIIWHKRNCMPSSVKDRFTVDFEYIFFFSKKKNYYFETQYEDYAPASDVRYRQRLRAGKSYDVKEPYKENIPYHSIKRRSDDKDGLCIGGYEEKGRNKRCVWAINPKPFKEAHFAVYPEELCETPIKAGCPEFVCVKCGNAKYPRYKPSK
;
A
#
# COMPACT_ATOMS: atom_id res chain seq x y z
N MET A 1 -31.54 2.09 0.40
CA MET A 1 -30.40 2.07 -0.53
C MET A 1 -30.34 0.66 -1.11
N LYS A 2 -30.25 0.50 -2.44
CA LYS A 2 -30.06 -0.83 -3.03
C LYS A 2 -28.69 -1.36 -2.57
N THR A 3 -28.64 -2.58 -2.04
CA THR A 3 -27.40 -3.21 -1.56
C THR A 3 -26.70 -3.93 -2.72
N ASN A 4 -25.45 -4.33 -2.51
CA ASN A 4 -24.67 -5.12 -3.47
C ASN A 4 -24.53 -4.43 -4.85
N ILE A 5 -24.13 -3.16 -4.83
CA ILE A 5 -23.93 -2.34 -6.04
C ILE A 5 -22.43 -2.21 -6.31
N ILE A 6 -22.06 -2.36 -7.59
CA ILE A 6 -20.74 -1.98 -8.11
C ILE A 6 -20.90 -0.66 -8.86
N LEU A 7 -20.12 0.34 -8.46
CA LEU A 7 -20.01 1.61 -9.18
C LEU A 7 -18.75 1.57 -10.03
N GLN A 8 -18.90 1.61 -11.36
CA GLN A 8 -17.78 1.61 -12.30
C GLN A 8 -17.39 3.04 -12.68
N GLY A 9 -16.13 3.41 -12.44
CA GLY A 9 -15.58 4.71 -12.83
C GLY A 9 -14.37 5.11 -11.97
N ASP A 10 -13.91 6.34 -12.17
CA ASP A 10 -12.91 6.96 -11.30
C ASP A 10 -13.42 7.05 -9.86
N ALA A 11 -12.58 6.63 -8.90
CA ALA A 11 -12.98 6.51 -7.50
C ALA A 11 -13.35 7.86 -6.90
N LEU A 12 -12.58 8.92 -7.19
CA LEU A 12 -12.84 10.26 -6.66
C LEU A 12 -14.18 10.79 -7.17
N THR A 13 -14.47 10.59 -8.45
CA THR A 13 -15.73 10.97 -9.08
C THR A 13 -16.90 10.18 -8.49
N LYS A 14 -16.76 8.86 -8.37
CA LYS A 14 -17.85 7.98 -7.88
C LYS A 14 -18.14 8.15 -6.40
N LEU A 15 -17.13 8.41 -5.57
CA LEU A 15 -17.35 8.71 -4.15
C LEU A 15 -18.23 9.95 -3.95
N LYS A 16 -18.10 10.98 -4.81
CA LYS A 16 -18.94 12.20 -4.76
C LYS A 16 -20.42 11.94 -5.02
N GLU A 17 -20.76 10.87 -5.74
CA GLU A 17 -22.15 10.44 -5.96
C GLU A 17 -22.76 9.78 -4.72
N ILE A 18 -21.93 9.31 -3.78
CA ILE A 18 -22.39 8.65 -2.55
C ILE A 18 -22.76 9.69 -1.49
N GLN A 19 -23.92 9.50 -0.86
CA GLN A 19 -24.40 10.34 0.23
C GLN A 19 -23.39 10.39 1.38
N GLU A 20 -23.20 11.56 1.98
CA GLU A 20 -22.38 11.69 3.18
C GLU A 20 -22.90 10.83 4.33
N LYS A 21 -22.00 10.40 5.22
CA LYS A 21 -22.33 9.64 6.44
C LYS A 21 -23.25 8.43 6.20
N SER A 22 -23.09 7.74 5.08
CA SER A 22 -23.91 6.60 4.68
C SER A 22 -23.18 5.25 4.77
N ILE A 23 -21.85 5.26 4.90
CA ILE A 23 -21.01 4.06 4.90
C ILE A 23 -20.46 3.78 6.30
N ASN A 24 -20.55 2.55 6.80
CA ASN A 24 -20.01 2.17 8.11
C ASN A 24 -18.49 1.93 8.08
N MET A 25 -18.00 1.34 7.00
CA MET A 25 -16.63 0.84 6.93
C MET A 25 -16.11 0.95 5.49
N CYS A 26 -14.85 1.37 5.35
CA CYS A 26 -14.09 1.29 4.10
C CYS A 26 -12.91 0.33 4.29
N MET A 27 -12.68 -0.55 3.32
CA MET A 27 -11.46 -1.37 3.18
C MET A 27 -10.95 -1.25 1.76
N THR A 28 -9.68 -0.94 1.56
CA THR A 28 -9.12 -0.76 0.22
C THR A 28 -7.61 -0.96 0.15
N SER A 29 -7.14 -1.41 -1.03
CA SER A 29 -5.74 -1.46 -1.45
C SER A 29 -5.60 -0.59 -2.70
N PRO A 30 -5.36 0.72 -2.54
CA PRO A 30 -5.20 1.61 -3.69
C PRO A 30 -3.96 1.20 -4.51
N PRO A 31 -3.88 1.58 -5.80
CA PRO A 31 -2.69 1.35 -6.63
C PRO A 31 -1.40 1.85 -5.95
N TYR A 32 -0.37 1.01 -5.88
CA TYR A 32 0.89 1.39 -5.23
C TYR A 32 1.72 2.28 -6.13
N TRP A 33 2.35 3.30 -5.55
CA TRP A 33 3.14 4.27 -6.29
C TRP A 33 4.30 3.63 -7.05
N ALA A 34 4.43 4.02 -8.31
CA ALA A 34 5.46 3.61 -9.26
C ALA A 34 5.57 2.08 -9.48
N LEU A 35 4.51 1.31 -9.23
CA LEU A 35 4.54 -0.15 -9.35
C LEU A 35 3.98 -0.68 -10.68
N ARG A 36 2.87 -0.13 -11.18
CA ARG A 36 2.16 -0.69 -12.34
C ARG A 36 1.43 0.37 -13.14
N ASP A 37 1.48 0.22 -14.47
CA ASP A 37 0.59 0.88 -15.43
C ASP A 37 -0.57 -0.07 -15.73
N TYR A 38 -1.81 0.41 -15.56
CA TYR A 38 -3.03 -0.35 -15.84
C TYR A 38 -3.56 -0.16 -17.26
N GLY A 39 -2.87 0.63 -18.10
CA GLY A 39 -3.19 0.81 -19.51
C GLY A 39 -4.47 1.59 -19.76
N THR A 40 -4.88 2.44 -18.81
CA THR A 40 -6.13 3.21 -18.84
C THR A 40 -6.00 4.57 -19.53
N ALA A 41 -4.79 4.93 -19.97
CA ALA A 41 -4.53 6.21 -20.62
C ALA A 41 -5.26 6.32 -21.96
N THR A 42 -5.79 7.51 -22.25
CA THR A 42 -6.43 7.85 -23.52
C THR A 42 -5.64 8.93 -24.26
N TRP A 43 -5.99 9.17 -25.52
CA TRP A 43 -5.45 10.24 -26.34
C TRP A 43 -6.53 11.29 -26.61
N GLU A 44 -6.17 12.57 -26.48
CA GLU A 44 -7.04 13.70 -26.76
C GLU A 44 -6.44 14.56 -27.88
N GLY A 45 -7.25 14.86 -28.90
CA GLY A 45 -6.86 15.62 -30.10
C GLY A 45 -6.00 14.81 -31.08
N GLY A 46 -5.53 15.47 -32.14
CA GLY A 46 -4.73 14.84 -33.20
C GLY A 46 -5.56 14.04 -34.20
N ASP A 47 -4.95 13.01 -34.77
CA ASP A 47 -5.57 12.11 -35.76
C ASP A 47 -6.06 10.82 -35.09
N ASP A 48 -7.36 10.56 -35.18
CA ASP A 48 -8.04 9.38 -34.62
C ASP A 48 -7.52 8.05 -35.21
N ASN A 49 -6.93 8.08 -36.41
CA ASN A 49 -6.35 6.89 -37.05
C ASN A 49 -4.87 6.70 -36.72
N CYS A 50 -4.27 7.58 -35.91
CA CYS A 50 -2.87 7.46 -35.56
C CYS A 50 -2.67 6.29 -34.58
N SER A 51 -1.73 5.40 -34.89
CA SER A 51 -1.43 4.27 -33.98
C SER A 51 -0.82 4.67 -32.64
N HIS A 52 -0.42 5.94 -32.48
CA HIS A 52 0.34 6.49 -31.33
C HIS A 52 1.53 5.63 -30.85
N LEU A 53 2.07 4.77 -31.71
CA LEU A 53 3.23 3.93 -31.43
C LEU A 53 4.46 4.52 -32.14
N LYS A 54 5.56 4.65 -31.40
CA LYS A 54 6.91 4.79 -31.94
C LYS A 54 7.33 3.43 -32.49
N ILE A 55 7.81 3.43 -33.73
CA ILE A 55 8.48 2.30 -34.33
C ILE A 55 9.97 2.69 -34.31
N SER A 56 10.75 2.11 -33.42
CA SER A 56 12.21 2.26 -33.45
C SER A 56 12.77 1.29 -34.50
N GLY A 57 13.60 1.79 -35.40
CA GLY A 57 14.23 1.02 -36.48
C GLY A 57 15.38 0.10 -36.05
N GLU A 58 15.55 -0.17 -34.76
CA GLU A 58 16.61 -1.05 -34.28
C GLU A 58 16.10 -2.50 -34.19
N GLN A 59 16.72 -3.39 -34.96
CA GLN A 59 16.70 -4.82 -34.69
C GLN A 59 17.19 -5.02 -33.25
N LEU A 60 16.28 -5.33 -32.34
CA LEU A 60 16.66 -5.83 -31.02
C LEU A 60 17.43 -7.14 -31.24
N GLU A 61 18.67 -7.20 -30.75
CA GLU A 61 19.39 -8.46 -30.64
C GLU A 61 18.49 -9.49 -29.95
N LYS A 62 18.44 -10.68 -30.54
CA LYS A 62 17.60 -11.84 -30.20
C LYS A 62 17.36 -11.96 -28.68
N SER A 63 16.27 -11.39 -28.17
CA SER A 63 15.85 -11.65 -26.80
C SER A 63 15.10 -12.98 -26.79
N SER A 64 15.76 -14.05 -26.37
CA SER A 64 15.11 -15.32 -26.09
C SER A 64 14.16 -15.13 -24.89
N LYS A 65 12.85 -14.96 -25.17
CA LYS A 65 11.81 -15.12 -24.14
C LYS A 65 11.77 -16.58 -23.73
N ALA A 66 12.56 -16.95 -22.73
CA ALA A 66 12.45 -18.25 -22.09
C ALA A 66 11.14 -18.27 -21.27
N THR A 67 10.11 -18.90 -21.83
CA THR A 67 8.91 -19.25 -21.06
C THR A 67 9.15 -20.62 -20.45
N SER A 68 9.43 -20.69 -19.15
CA SER A 68 9.60 -21.97 -18.45
C SER A 68 8.22 -22.59 -18.20
N THR A 69 7.83 -23.55 -19.03
CA THR A 69 6.81 -24.55 -18.66
C THR A 69 7.51 -25.80 -18.11
N LEU A 70 6.88 -26.51 -17.17
CA LEU A 70 7.41 -27.73 -16.53
C LEU A 70 7.82 -28.87 -17.51
N ALA A 71 7.54 -28.74 -18.81
CA ALA A 71 7.75 -29.79 -19.83
C ALA A 71 8.82 -29.46 -20.89
N GLY A 72 9.75 -28.53 -20.62
CA GLY A 72 10.91 -28.26 -21.49
C GLY A 72 10.72 -27.08 -22.45
N THR A 73 11.86 -26.50 -22.87
CA THR A 73 11.94 -25.27 -23.67
C THR A 73 11.81 -25.58 -25.15
N LYS A 74 10.82 -24.99 -25.84
CA LYS A 74 10.81 -24.88 -27.31
C LYS A 74 11.04 -23.43 -27.72
N THR A 75 12.07 -23.17 -28.52
CA THR A 75 12.34 -21.86 -29.12
C THR A 75 11.51 -21.71 -30.39
N GLN A 76 10.64 -20.70 -30.43
CA GLN A 76 10.08 -20.16 -31.68
C GLN A 76 10.74 -18.81 -31.97
N GLU A 77 11.25 -18.66 -33.19
CA GLU A 77 11.84 -17.42 -33.68
C GLU A 77 10.74 -16.53 -34.25
N ASN A 78 10.48 -15.37 -33.62
CA ASN A 78 9.66 -14.30 -34.20
C ASN A 78 10.40 -12.97 -34.02
N ALA A 79 10.59 -12.24 -35.12
CA ALA A 79 11.13 -10.88 -35.11
C ALA A 79 10.01 -9.89 -34.72
N GLU A 80 9.80 -9.67 -33.42
CA GLU A 80 8.91 -8.62 -32.93
C GLU A 80 9.63 -7.26 -32.89
N TRP A 81 9.20 -6.33 -33.75
CA TRP A 81 9.58 -4.92 -33.62
C TRP A 81 9.01 -4.36 -32.31
N SER A 82 9.83 -3.75 -31.45
CA SER A 82 9.33 -3.13 -30.22
C SER A 82 8.52 -1.89 -30.55
N ARG A 83 7.20 -2.00 -30.45
CA ARG A 83 6.29 -0.85 -30.55
C ARG A 83 6.21 -0.19 -29.18
N GLN A 84 6.59 1.08 -29.09
CA GLN A 84 6.59 1.83 -27.82
C GLN A 84 5.65 3.03 -27.92
N THR A 85 4.68 3.14 -27.02
CA THR A 85 3.71 4.25 -27.03
C THR A 85 4.38 5.59 -26.72
N TYR A 86 3.92 6.69 -27.34
CA TYR A 86 4.36 8.03 -26.96
C TYR A 86 3.95 8.36 -25.51
N LYS A 87 4.81 9.09 -24.76
CA LYS A 87 4.61 9.33 -23.31
C LYS A 87 3.58 10.41 -23.02
N ASP A 88 3.75 11.60 -23.60
CA ASP A 88 2.92 12.77 -23.28
C ASP A 88 2.23 13.33 -24.52
N ILE A 89 2.98 13.51 -25.61
CA ILE A 89 2.47 14.01 -26.88
C ILE A 89 2.87 13.03 -27.99
N CYS A 90 1.92 12.71 -28.85
CA CYS A 90 2.16 11.89 -30.02
C CYS A 90 2.97 12.70 -31.05
N GLY A 91 4.21 12.28 -31.30
CA GLY A 91 5.07 12.94 -32.29
C GLY A 91 4.62 12.74 -33.74
N LYS A 92 3.56 11.96 -33.99
CA LYS A 92 2.99 11.75 -35.33
C LYS A 92 1.84 12.70 -35.63
N CYS A 93 0.90 12.85 -34.70
CA CYS A 93 -0.34 13.60 -34.93
C CYS A 93 -0.59 14.73 -33.92
N GLY A 94 0.30 14.94 -32.94
CA GLY A 94 0.14 15.98 -31.93
C GLY A 94 -0.87 15.68 -30.83
N ALA A 95 -1.55 14.52 -30.86
CA ALA A 95 -2.46 14.09 -29.80
C ALA A 95 -1.78 14.10 -28.42
N LYS A 96 -2.49 14.52 -27.39
CA LYS A 96 -2.01 14.53 -26.00
C LYS A 96 -2.46 13.26 -25.28
N ARG A 97 -1.55 12.57 -24.62
CA ARG A 97 -1.88 11.44 -23.75
C ARG A 97 -2.44 11.99 -22.43
N VAL A 98 -3.60 11.49 -22.04
CA VAL A 98 -4.24 11.82 -20.77
C VAL A 98 -4.33 10.53 -19.95
N ASP A 99 -3.72 10.56 -18.78
CA ASP A 99 -3.67 9.41 -17.89
C ASP A 99 -4.05 9.86 -16.49
N ASN A 100 -5.24 9.42 -16.06
CA ASN A 100 -5.80 9.76 -14.75
C ASN A 100 -5.61 8.62 -13.73
N GLN A 101 -4.76 7.63 -14.04
CA GLN A 101 -4.54 6.53 -13.11
C GLN A 101 -3.76 6.98 -11.88
N LEU A 102 -4.23 6.53 -10.70
CA LEU A 102 -3.52 6.70 -9.45
C LEU A 102 -2.30 5.78 -9.42
N GLY A 103 -1.18 6.26 -8.88
CA GLY A 103 0.04 5.48 -8.66
C GLY A 103 1.14 5.73 -9.69
N LEU A 104 0.89 6.44 -10.78
CA LEU A 104 1.92 6.85 -11.76
C LEU A 104 2.27 8.35 -11.69
N GLU A 105 1.93 9.02 -10.60
CA GLU A 105 2.28 10.42 -10.41
C GLU A 105 3.80 10.62 -10.47
N PRO A 106 4.27 11.75 -11.03
CA PRO A 106 5.70 12.04 -11.21
C PRO A 106 6.49 12.09 -9.91
N THR A 107 5.85 12.40 -8.78
CA THR A 107 6.49 12.45 -7.46
C THR A 107 5.63 11.70 -6.45
N PHE A 108 6.27 11.15 -5.41
CA PHE A 108 5.52 10.53 -4.31
C PHE A 108 4.67 11.58 -3.58
N ASP A 109 5.10 12.84 -3.48
CA ASP A 109 4.31 13.89 -2.81
C ASP A 109 2.98 14.13 -3.53
N LEU A 110 3.00 14.14 -4.87
CA LEU A 110 1.78 14.29 -5.66
C LEU A 110 0.87 13.07 -5.54
N TYR A 111 1.45 11.86 -5.55
CA TYR A 111 0.69 10.64 -5.28
C TYR A 111 0.04 10.66 -3.89
N ILE A 112 0.79 11.01 -2.84
CA ILE A 112 0.26 11.09 -1.48
C ILE A 112 -0.86 12.13 -1.42
N LYS A 113 -0.68 13.29 -2.05
CA LYS A 113 -1.73 14.30 -2.14
C LYS A 113 -3.00 13.74 -2.80
N HIS A 114 -2.91 13.19 -4.01
CA HIS A 114 -4.06 12.64 -4.73
C HIS A 114 -4.73 11.50 -3.97
N LEU A 115 -3.93 10.60 -3.40
CA LEU A 115 -4.44 9.51 -2.58
C LEU A 115 -5.22 10.05 -1.39
N CYS A 116 -4.66 11.00 -0.64
CA CYS A 116 -5.35 11.60 0.51
C CYS A 116 -6.56 12.45 0.09
N ASP A 117 -6.59 13.03 -1.11
CA ASP A 117 -7.78 13.72 -1.65
C ASP A 117 -8.94 12.73 -1.87
N ILE A 118 -8.66 11.51 -2.33
CA ILE A 118 -9.65 10.41 -2.37
C ILE A 118 -10.12 10.06 -0.96
N PHE A 119 -9.20 9.99 0.02
CA PHE A 119 -9.57 9.66 1.39
C PHE A 119 -10.35 10.77 2.10
N GLU A 120 -10.29 12.03 1.67
CA GLU A 120 -11.22 13.07 2.15
C GLU A 120 -12.66 12.77 1.73
N GLU A 121 -12.87 12.29 0.49
CA GLU A 121 -14.19 11.82 0.07
C GLU A 121 -14.62 10.55 0.81
N VAL A 122 -13.70 9.61 1.08
CA VAL A 122 -13.97 8.46 1.97
C VAL A 122 -14.41 8.94 3.36
N LYS A 123 -13.72 9.94 3.92
CA LYS A 123 -14.05 10.54 5.21
C LYS A 123 -15.45 11.14 5.22
N ARG A 124 -15.87 11.78 4.12
CA ARG A 124 -17.20 12.38 3.96
C ARG A 124 -18.30 11.31 3.92
N VAL A 125 -18.13 10.25 3.13
CA VAL A 125 -19.15 9.20 2.98
C VAL A 125 -19.24 8.29 4.21
N LEU A 126 -18.15 8.13 4.96
CA LEU A 126 -18.17 7.38 6.21
C LEU A 126 -19.04 8.08 7.26
N ARG A 127 -19.79 7.28 8.01
CA ARG A 127 -20.48 7.71 9.22
C ARG A 127 -19.50 8.29 10.24
N ASP A 128 -20.01 9.05 11.20
CA ASP A 128 -19.18 9.65 12.24
C ASP A 128 -18.49 8.61 13.14
N ASP A 129 -19.12 7.44 13.29
CA ASP A 129 -18.61 6.25 13.99
C ASP A 129 -17.91 5.24 13.05
N GLY A 130 -17.71 5.60 11.79
CA GLY A 130 -17.15 4.70 10.77
C GLY A 130 -15.64 4.52 10.86
N THR A 131 -15.18 3.43 10.23
CA THR A 131 -13.76 3.03 10.22
C THR A 131 -13.22 2.88 8.80
N CYS A 132 -11.92 3.08 8.64
CA CYS A 132 -11.23 2.98 7.35
C CYS A 132 -9.98 2.11 7.49
N TRP A 133 -9.83 1.17 6.57
CA TRP A 133 -8.76 0.17 6.57
C TRP A 133 -8.03 0.22 5.23
N VAL A 134 -6.73 0.46 5.26
CA VAL A 134 -5.95 0.74 4.03
C VAL A 134 -4.73 -0.16 3.98
N ASN A 135 -4.67 -1.06 3.00
CA ASN A 135 -3.48 -1.86 2.72
C ASN A 135 -2.56 -1.09 1.76
N LEU A 136 -1.30 -0.92 2.14
CA LEU A 136 -0.32 -0.22 1.31
C LEU A 136 1.07 -0.87 1.39
N GLY A 137 1.64 -1.11 0.21
CA GLY A 137 3.04 -1.48 0.04
C GLY A 137 3.93 -0.26 -0.15
N ASP A 138 5.24 -0.48 -0.01
CA ASP A 138 6.24 0.56 -0.27
C ASP A 138 7.03 0.22 -1.54
N THR A 139 7.63 1.25 -2.12
CA THR A 139 8.44 1.17 -3.33
C THR A 139 9.84 1.65 -3.03
N TYR A 140 10.83 1.05 -3.68
CA TYR A 140 12.22 1.47 -3.56
C TYR A 140 12.51 2.61 -4.53
N TYR A 141 13.19 3.64 -4.04
CA TYR A 141 13.70 4.73 -4.85
C TYR A 141 14.92 4.23 -5.64
N THR A 142 14.70 3.83 -6.88
CA THR A 142 15.77 3.36 -7.77
C THR A 142 15.99 4.35 -8.90
N LYS A 143 17.26 4.55 -9.30
CA LYS A 143 17.59 5.26 -10.56
C LYS A 143 17.08 4.51 -11.80
N SER A 144 16.74 3.23 -11.62
CA SER A 144 16.27 2.31 -12.64
C SER A 144 15.12 1.50 -12.02
N GLY A 145 13.88 1.91 -12.24
CA GLY A 145 12.70 1.19 -11.72
C GLY A 145 11.55 2.03 -11.17
N SER A 146 11.50 3.33 -11.44
CA SER A 146 10.18 3.95 -11.67
C SER A 146 9.59 3.32 -12.94
N GLY A 147 8.27 3.36 -13.12
CA GLY A 147 7.56 2.95 -14.35
C GLY A 147 8.01 3.65 -15.66
N PHE A 148 9.19 4.27 -15.66
CA PHE A 148 9.97 4.68 -16.82
C PHE A 148 11.02 3.59 -17.16
N LEU A 149 10.61 2.37 -17.52
CA LEU A 149 11.54 1.37 -18.05
C LEU A 149 11.74 1.56 -19.56
N ASN A 150 12.88 2.17 -19.92
CA ASN A 150 13.88 1.63 -20.85
C ASN A 150 14.87 2.75 -21.20
N ASP A 151 16.01 2.79 -20.51
CA ASP A 151 17.24 3.30 -21.12
C ASP A 151 18.22 2.12 -21.13
N ASN A 152 18.12 1.31 -22.19
CA ASN A 152 19.22 0.46 -22.60
C ASN A 152 20.31 1.36 -23.18
N LEU A 153 21.07 2.04 -22.31
CA LEU A 153 22.44 2.39 -22.69
C LEU A 153 23.24 1.10 -22.61
N THR A 154 23.29 0.39 -23.74
CA THR A 154 24.17 -0.76 -23.89
C THR A 154 25.60 -0.31 -23.60
N LYS A 155 26.41 -1.20 -23.01
CA LYS A 155 27.82 -0.96 -22.69
C LYS A 155 28.69 -0.61 -23.93
N ASN A 156 28.12 -0.62 -25.14
CA ASN A 156 28.82 -0.42 -26.40
C ASN A 156 29.00 1.04 -26.82
N ASP A 157 28.33 2.02 -26.18
CA ASP A 157 28.54 3.44 -26.49
C ASP A 157 29.87 4.01 -25.97
N LYS A 158 30.65 3.23 -25.22
CA LYS A 158 31.99 3.63 -24.79
C LYS A 158 33.08 3.46 -25.85
N MET A 159 32.78 2.88 -27.02
CA MET A 159 33.84 2.41 -27.94
C MET A 159 33.70 2.88 -29.39
N LYS A 160 33.23 4.12 -29.62
CA LYS A 160 33.16 4.72 -30.97
C LYS A 160 33.82 6.10 -31.15
N ASN A 161 34.52 6.63 -30.15
CA ASN A 161 35.32 7.86 -30.33
C ASN A 161 36.82 7.58 -30.45
N GLN A 162 37.18 6.59 -31.26
CA GLN A 162 38.58 6.36 -31.62
C GLN A 162 38.62 5.96 -33.10
N ILE A 163 38.73 6.96 -33.98
CA ILE A 163 39.46 6.97 -35.26
C ILE A 163 39.76 8.45 -35.58
N ASP A 164 41.02 8.81 -35.34
CA ASP A 164 41.96 9.66 -36.09
C ASP A 164 41.49 10.96 -36.76
N LEU A 165 42.17 12.07 -36.42
CA LEU A 165 43.04 12.79 -37.36
C LEU A 165 43.86 13.88 -36.64
N GLU A 166 45.10 14.00 -37.10
CA GLU A 166 46.17 14.85 -36.59
C GLU A 166 45.83 16.34 -36.54
N GLY A 167 46.34 17.01 -35.49
CA GLY A 167 46.74 18.42 -35.57
C GLY A 167 45.68 19.48 -35.31
N SER A 168 45.46 19.84 -34.05
CA SER A 168 45.36 21.26 -33.63
C SER A 168 45.26 21.37 -32.10
N LYS A 169 46.32 21.93 -31.49
CA LYS A 169 46.31 22.50 -30.14
C LYS A 169 45.41 23.73 -30.14
N ILE A 170 44.46 23.84 -29.21
CA ILE A 170 44.02 25.14 -28.66
C ILE A 170 43.78 24.96 -27.16
N ASP A 171 44.54 25.73 -26.38
CA ASP A 171 44.48 25.85 -24.93
C ASP A 171 43.73 27.14 -24.53
N TYR A 172 42.84 26.97 -23.54
CA TYR A 172 42.17 27.89 -22.60
C TYR A 172 41.71 29.30 -23.00
N THR A 173 40.39 29.54 -22.86
CA THR A 173 39.82 30.56 -21.95
C THR A 173 38.37 30.17 -21.61
N ASP A 174 37.95 30.53 -20.39
CA ASP A 174 36.73 30.09 -19.73
C ASP A 174 35.41 30.58 -20.38
N GLU A 175 34.36 29.84 -19.99
CA GLU A 175 32.91 30.11 -20.09
C GLU A 175 32.15 29.62 -21.35
N GLU A 176 31.17 28.75 -21.07
CA GLU A 176 30.13 28.19 -21.96
C GLU A 176 30.53 27.17 -23.03
N LYS A 177 31.12 26.05 -22.60
CA LYS A 177 30.88 24.77 -23.29
C LYS A 177 29.45 24.31 -22.98
N VAL A 178 28.50 24.71 -23.82
CA VAL A 178 27.17 24.09 -23.91
C VAL A 178 27.37 22.63 -24.28
N SER A 179 27.47 21.78 -23.27
CA SER A 179 27.61 20.34 -23.46
C SER A 179 26.34 19.85 -24.17
N ASN A 180 26.51 19.03 -25.21
CA ASN A 180 25.46 18.23 -25.82
C ASN A 180 25.01 17.13 -24.85
N THR A 181 24.60 17.51 -23.65
CA THR A 181 23.91 16.66 -22.71
C THR A 181 22.50 16.46 -23.23
N THR A 182 22.20 15.23 -23.63
CA THR A 182 20.82 14.78 -23.84
C THR A 182 19.97 15.23 -22.64
N GLY A 183 18.68 15.52 -22.85
CA GLY A 183 17.79 16.00 -21.78
C GLY A 183 17.75 15.09 -20.53
N ILE A 184 18.18 13.84 -20.65
CA ILE A 184 18.39 12.88 -19.55
C ILE A 184 19.57 13.24 -18.65
N ASN A 185 20.69 13.72 -19.21
CA ASN A 185 21.84 14.15 -18.41
C ASN A 185 21.61 15.50 -17.76
N LYS A 186 20.95 16.44 -18.46
CA LYS A 186 20.50 17.71 -17.86
C LYS A 186 19.42 17.48 -16.78
N ALA A 187 18.54 16.50 -16.95
CA ALA A 187 17.62 16.06 -15.90
C ALA A 187 18.34 15.34 -14.74
N ASN A 188 19.46 14.65 -14.98
CA ASN A 188 20.28 14.01 -13.95
C ASN A 188 21.19 15.00 -13.19
N GLU A 189 21.58 16.10 -13.83
CA GLU A 189 22.28 17.24 -13.19
C GLU A 189 21.29 18.16 -12.46
N LEU A 190 20.10 18.42 -13.01
CA LEU A 190 18.98 19.02 -12.25
C LEU A 190 18.50 18.12 -11.09
N ARG A 191 18.87 16.82 -11.11
CA ARG A 191 18.76 15.87 -9.98
C ARG A 191 20.00 15.92 -9.07
N GLU A 192 20.69 17.06 -8.97
CA GLU A 192 21.44 17.41 -7.77
C GLU A 192 20.53 17.21 -6.55
N GLY A 193 20.65 16.05 -5.92
CA GLY A 193 19.86 15.64 -4.76
C GLY A 193 18.41 15.29 -5.06
N GLY A 194 18.14 14.33 -5.97
CA GLY A 194 16.80 13.68 -6.01
C GLY A 194 16.28 13.44 -4.57
N GLN A 195 14.97 13.67 -4.33
CA GLN A 195 14.40 13.82 -2.98
C GLN A 195 14.86 12.78 -1.95
N LEU A 196 15.24 11.59 -2.42
CA LEU A 196 15.80 10.51 -1.62
C LEU A 196 17.05 9.88 -2.27
N PRO A 197 17.98 9.33 -1.49
CA PRO A 197 19.10 8.53 -2.01
C PRO A 197 18.63 7.28 -2.77
N SER A 198 19.40 6.82 -3.75
CA SER A 198 19.10 5.55 -4.43
C SER A 198 19.12 4.35 -3.49
N LYS A 199 18.33 3.31 -3.79
CA LYS A 199 18.17 2.06 -3.02
C LYS A 199 17.50 2.24 -1.65
N THR A 200 16.93 3.40 -1.35
CA THR A 200 16.13 3.58 -0.13
C THR A 200 14.65 3.27 -0.39
N LEU A 201 13.91 2.96 0.68
CA LEU A 201 12.45 2.95 0.63
C LEU A 201 11.92 4.38 0.49
N THR A 202 10.85 4.54 -0.28
CA THR A 202 10.21 5.85 -0.50
C THR A 202 9.33 6.26 0.68
N MET A 203 9.08 5.33 1.61
CA MET A 203 8.31 5.53 2.83
C MET A 203 6.84 5.86 2.54
N ILE A 204 6.30 5.36 1.42
CA ILE A 204 4.92 5.65 0.97
C ILE A 204 3.88 5.34 2.06
N PRO A 205 3.88 4.16 2.71
CA PRO A 205 2.93 3.87 3.79
C PRO A 205 2.99 4.88 4.94
N MET A 206 4.19 5.28 5.35
CA MET A 206 4.39 6.19 6.48
C MET A 206 4.01 7.63 6.11
N ARG A 207 4.39 8.10 4.90
CA ARG A 207 4.00 9.42 4.38
C ARG A 207 2.48 9.52 4.29
N PHE A 208 1.82 8.49 3.78
CA PHE A 208 0.37 8.39 3.74
C PHE A 208 -0.25 8.47 5.14
N ALA A 209 0.25 7.67 6.09
CA ALA A 209 -0.29 7.64 7.44
C ALA A 209 -0.12 8.97 8.18
N ILE A 210 1.03 9.64 8.01
CA ILE A 210 1.28 10.98 8.57
C ILE A 210 0.31 11.98 7.96
N GLU A 211 0.16 11.99 6.63
CA GLU A 211 -0.72 12.96 5.95
C GLU A 211 -2.20 12.74 6.31
N MET A 212 -2.65 11.48 6.42
CA MET A 212 -3.99 11.17 6.93
C MET A 212 -4.20 11.75 8.34
N VAL A 213 -3.22 11.62 9.24
CA VAL A 213 -3.29 12.20 10.59
C VAL A 213 -3.30 13.73 10.54
N ASN A 214 -2.49 14.36 9.69
CA ASN A 214 -2.49 15.82 9.49
C ASN A 214 -3.87 16.32 9.01
N ARG A 215 -4.57 15.52 8.19
CA ARG A 215 -5.95 15.78 7.74
C ARG A 215 -7.02 15.38 8.77
N GLY A 216 -6.63 15.12 10.02
CA GLY A 216 -7.53 14.88 11.12
C GLY A 216 -8.17 13.50 11.14
N TRP A 217 -7.53 12.49 10.55
CA TRP A 217 -7.82 11.09 10.86
C TRP A 217 -7.13 10.67 12.15
N ILE A 218 -7.71 9.69 12.85
CA ILE A 218 -7.10 9.07 14.02
C ILE A 218 -6.58 7.69 13.60
N LEU A 219 -5.26 7.53 13.52
CA LEU A 219 -4.63 6.23 13.32
C LEU A 219 -4.72 5.41 14.62
N ARG A 220 -5.44 4.28 14.57
CA ARG A 220 -5.68 3.40 15.71
C ARG A 220 -4.66 2.29 15.80
N ASN A 221 -4.32 1.68 14.67
CA ASN A 221 -3.31 0.63 14.60
C ASN A 221 -2.58 0.68 13.25
N THR A 222 -1.29 0.37 13.31
CA THR A 222 -0.53 -0.15 12.16
C THR A 222 -0.49 -1.66 12.31
N ILE A 223 -1.07 -2.36 11.34
CA ILE A 223 -1.15 -3.82 11.29
C ILE A 223 -0.16 -4.32 10.23
N ILE A 224 0.53 -5.41 10.55
CA ILE A 224 1.45 -6.10 9.65
C ILE A 224 0.75 -7.32 9.09
N TRP A 225 0.48 -7.32 7.79
CA TRP A 225 0.07 -8.50 7.07
C TRP A 225 1.31 -9.29 6.64
N HIS A 226 1.63 -10.34 7.40
CA HIS A 226 2.77 -11.21 7.16
C HIS A 226 2.37 -12.38 6.23
N LYS A 227 3.03 -12.45 5.08
CA LYS A 227 2.83 -13.45 4.03
C LYS A 227 3.85 -14.58 4.20
N ARG A 228 3.50 -15.60 4.99
CA ARG A 228 4.40 -16.72 5.37
C ARG A 228 5.05 -17.41 4.17
N ASN A 229 4.33 -17.51 3.06
CA ASN A 229 4.82 -18.12 1.82
C ASN A 229 5.20 -17.04 0.79
N CYS A 230 5.94 -16.01 1.21
CA CYS A 230 6.39 -14.96 0.30
C CYS A 230 7.37 -15.52 -0.75
N MET A 231 7.34 -14.95 -1.95
CA MET A 231 8.31 -15.29 -2.98
C MET A 231 9.69 -14.73 -2.59
N PRO A 232 10.76 -15.53 -2.62
CA PRO A 232 12.11 -15.05 -2.35
C PRO A 232 12.52 -13.93 -3.33
N SER A 233 13.16 -12.88 -2.81
CA SER A 233 13.76 -11.84 -3.64
C SER A 233 15.11 -12.31 -4.20
N SER A 234 15.36 -12.08 -5.49
CA SER A 234 16.66 -12.34 -6.13
C SER A 234 17.74 -11.29 -5.76
N VAL A 235 17.33 -10.20 -5.10
CA VAL A 235 18.22 -9.11 -4.70
C VAL A 235 19.05 -9.51 -3.48
N LYS A 236 20.38 -9.33 -3.56
CA LYS A 236 21.35 -9.83 -2.57
C LYS A 236 21.79 -8.81 -1.51
N ASP A 237 21.46 -7.53 -1.67
CA ASP A 237 21.90 -6.44 -0.78
C ASP A 237 20.79 -5.93 0.16
N ARG A 238 19.73 -6.72 0.35
CA ARG A 238 18.63 -6.46 1.30
C ARG A 238 17.87 -7.74 1.64
N PHE A 239 17.11 -7.72 2.73
CA PHE A 239 16.21 -8.82 3.09
C PHE A 239 14.99 -8.88 2.15
N THR A 240 14.40 -10.07 2.03
CA THR A 240 13.10 -10.24 1.36
C THR A 240 12.02 -9.59 2.23
N VAL A 241 11.20 -8.72 1.64
CA VAL A 241 10.04 -8.14 2.31
C VAL A 241 8.89 -9.14 2.21
N ASP A 242 8.52 -9.71 3.34
CA ASP A 242 7.49 -10.75 3.47
C ASP A 242 6.18 -10.21 4.05
N PHE A 243 6.04 -8.90 4.19
CA PHE A 243 4.86 -8.28 4.79
C PHE A 243 4.38 -7.03 4.05
N GLU A 244 3.15 -6.63 4.33
CA GLU A 244 2.59 -5.34 3.95
C GLU A 244 1.91 -4.64 5.14
N TYR A 245 1.72 -3.33 5.02
CA TYR A 245 1.03 -2.54 6.03
C TYR A 245 -0.48 -2.54 5.79
N ILE A 246 -1.24 -2.60 6.87
CA ILE A 246 -2.66 -2.28 6.91
C ILE A 246 -2.85 -1.22 7.99
N PHE A 247 -3.28 -0.03 7.59
CA PHE A 247 -3.60 1.02 8.53
C PHE A 247 -5.07 0.97 8.92
N PHE A 248 -5.34 1.07 10.21
CA PHE A 248 -6.68 1.17 10.75
C PHE A 248 -6.92 2.59 11.26
N PHE A 249 -7.79 3.33 10.58
CA PHE A 249 -8.17 4.69 10.93
C PHE A 249 -9.62 4.81 11.42
N SER A 250 -9.87 5.85 12.21
CA SER A 250 -11.19 6.29 12.65
C SER A 250 -11.35 7.80 12.48
N LYS A 251 -12.59 8.28 12.36
CA LYS A 251 -12.90 9.72 12.25
C LYS A 251 -12.93 10.45 13.60
N LYS A 252 -13.39 9.75 14.64
CA LYS A 252 -13.61 10.29 15.99
C LYS A 252 -13.09 9.30 17.01
N LYS A 253 -12.87 9.76 18.25
CA LYS A 253 -12.44 8.90 19.36
C LYS A 253 -13.45 7.81 19.70
N ASN A 254 -14.73 8.13 19.53
CA ASN A 254 -15.85 7.21 19.72
C ASN A 254 -16.29 6.73 18.33
N TYR A 255 -15.89 5.52 17.96
CA TYR A 255 -16.22 4.86 16.70
C TYR A 255 -16.71 3.44 16.99
N TYR A 256 -17.40 2.83 16.02
CA TYR A 256 -17.83 1.44 16.12
C TYR A 256 -16.61 0.52 16.04
N PHE A 257 -16.44 -0.33 17.04
CA PHE A 257 -15.42 -1.36 17.05
C PHE A 257 -15.89 -2.57 17.83
N GLU A 258 -16.00 -3.69 17.16
CA GLU A 258 -16.21 -4.98 17.81
C GLU A 258 -14.86 -5.68 18.01
N THR A 259 -14.53 -5.97 19.26
CA THR A 259 -13.26 -6.62 19.61
C THR A 259 -13.17 -7.98 18.94
N GLN A 260 -12.10 -8.18 18.17
CA GLN A 260 -11.78 -9.45 17.56
C GLN A 260 -10.79 -10.20 18.45
N TYR A 261 -10.94 -11.52 18.51
CA TYR A 261 -10.14 -12.37 19.38
C TYR A 261 -9.26 -13.32 18.56
N GLU A 262 -8.18 -13.78 19.18
CA GLU A 262 -7.34 -14.87 18.70
C GLU A 262 -7.07 -15.82 19.87
N ASP A 263 -6.77 -17.08 19.54
CA ASP A 263 -6.44 -18.07 20.55
C ASP A 263 -5.25 -17.62 21.41
N TYR A 264 -5.31 -18.00 22.69
CA TYR A 264 -4.17 -17.88 23.57
C TYR A 264 -3.01 -18.73 23.04
N ALA A 265 -1.78 -18.26 23.24
CA ALA A 265 -0.63 -19.14 23.08
C ALA A 265 -0.78 -20.33 24.06
N PRO A 266 -0.42 -21.57 23.69
CA PRO A 266 -0.65 -22.75 24.54
C PRO A 266 -0.13 -22.59 25.97
N ALA A 267 1.08 -22.02 26.13
CA ALA A 267 1.67 -21.76 27.44
C ALA A 267 0.89 -20.70 28.25
N SER A 268 0.32 -19.70 27.58
CA SER A 268 -0.52 -18.67 28.21
C SER A 268 -1.87 -19.25 28.62
N ASP A 269 -2.49 -20.05 27.76
CA ASP A 269 -3.79 -20.70 28.02
C ASP A 269 -3.74 -21.58 29.28
N VAL A 270 -2.72 -22.45 29.38
CA VAL A 270 -2.47 -23.28 30.57
C VAL A 270 -2.36 -22.41 31.82
N ARG A 271 -1.55 -21.34 31.75
CA ARG A 271 -1.34 -20.43 32.88
C ARG A 271 -2.64 -19.73 33.31
N TYR A 272 -3.44 -19.26 32.37
CA TYR A 272 -4.70 -18.59 32.68
C TYR A 272 -5.72 -19.55 33.28
N ARG A 273 -5.90 -20.74 32.69
CA ARG A 273 -6.82 -21.77 33.22
C ARG A 273 -6.39 -22.29 34.60
N GLN A 274 -5.09 -22.47 34.85
CA GLN A 274 -4.59 -22.87 36.17
C GLN A 274 -4.95 -21.83 37.25
N ARG A 275 -4.86 -20.53 36.94
CA ARG A 275 -5.27 -19.46 37.87
C ARG A 275 -6.76 -19.47 38.16
N LEU A 276 -7.61 -19.74 37.15
CA LEU A 276 -9.05 -19.91 37.33
C LEU A 276 -9.37 -21.13 38.23
N ARG A 277 -8.75 -22.28 37.97
CA ARG A 277 -8.96 -23.52 38.72
C ARG A 277 -8.47 -23.45 40.17
N ALA A 278 -7.45 -22.64 40.44
CA ALA A 278 -6.92 -22.45 41.79
C ALA A 278 -7.82 -21.61 42.71
N GLY A 279 -9.05 -21.28 42.30
CA GLY A 279 -9.96 -20.44 43.09
C GLY A 279 -9.45 -19.00 43.28
N LYS A 280 -8.34 -18.62 42.65
CA LYS A 280 -7.77 -17.26 42.66
C LYS A 280 -8.39 -16.40 41.55
N SER A 281 -9.69 -16.60 41.31
CA SER A 281 -10.55 -15.51 40.87
C SER A 281 -10.52 -14.49 42.00
N TYR A 282 -10.08 -13.27 41.71
CA TYR A 282 -9.97 -12.19 42.69
C TYR A 282 -11.38 -11.84 43.22
N ASP A 283 -11.85 -12.58 44.21
CA ASP A 283 -12.95 -12.17 45.06
C ASP A 283 -12.36 -11.50 46.30
N VAL A 284 -12.66 -10.22 46.46
CA VAL A 284 -12.09 -9.34 47.49
C VAL A 284 -12.87 -9.54 48.78
N LYS A 285 -12.35 -10.34 49.72
CA LYS A 285 -12.48 -10.12 51.18
C LYS A 285 -11.26 -10.71 51.89
N GLU A 286 -10.52 -9.85 52.59
CA GLU A 286 -9.34 -10.12 53.47
C GLU A 286 -7.93 -10.08 52.82
N PRO A 287 -6.96 -9.34 53.42
CA PRO A 287 -5.66 -9.10 52.81
C PRO A 287 -4.68 -10.25 53.09
N TYR A 288 -4.05 -10.79 52.04
CA TYR A 288 -2.88 -11.64 52.20
C TYR A 288 -1.69 -10.81 52.69
N LYS A 289 -1.29 -11.03 53.95
CA LYS A 289 -0.12 -10.41 54.55
C LYS A 289 1.18 -11.13 54.15
N GLU A 290 2.12 -10.28 53.77
CA GLU A 290 3.58 -10.37 53.99
C GLU A 290 4.37 -11.47 53.27
N ASN A 291 4.70 -11.18 52.00
CA ASN A 291 6.10 -10.99 51.57
C ASN A 291 6.16 -10.54 50.11
N ILE A 292 6.18 -9.21 49.91
CA ILE A 292 6.46 -8.53 48.65
C ILE A 292 7.86 -7.92 48.79
N PRO A 293 8.79 -8.18 47.86
CA PRO A 293 9.30 -7.06 47.08
C PRO A 293 9.69 -7.41 45.63
N TYR A 294 9.06 -6.72 44.66
CA TYR A 294 9.85 -5.92 43.73
C TYR A 294 9.07 -4.64 43.42
N HIS A 295 9.70 -3.51 43.65
CA HIS A 295 9.08 -2.21 43.74
C HIS A 295 8.28 -1.80 42.50
N SER A 296 7.13 -1.19 42.77
CA SER A 296 6.44 -0.16 41.97
C SER A 296 5.25 -0.51 41.08
N ILE A 297 4.39 -1.48 41.47
CA ILE A 297 2.99 -1.41 41.02
C ILE A 297 2.28 -0.33 41.84
N LYS A 298 2.35 0.92 41.37
CA LYS A 298 1.45 1.99 41.82
C LYS A 298 0.02 1.55 41.48
N ARG A 299 -0.73 1.12 42.50
CA ARG A 299 -2.18 0.91 42.41
C ARG A 299 -2.81 2.24 41.99
N ARG A 300 -3.44 2.30 40.82
CA ARG A 300 -4.46 3.31 40.57
C ARG A 300 -5.72 2.86 41.30
N SER A 301 -6.25 3.74 42.13
CA SER A 301 -7.32 3.52 43.10
C SER A 301 -8.73 3.59 42.51
N ASP A 302 -8.87 3.57 41.18
CA ASP A 302 -10.11 4.03 40.54
C ASP A 302 -10.83 2.90 39.78
N ASP A 303 -10.34 1.65 39.89
CA ASP A 303 -10.92 0.49 39.20
C ASP A 303 -12.11 -0.07 39.98
N LYS A 304 -13.21 0.70 40.07
CA LYS A 304 -14.51 0.20 40.56
C LYS A 304 -15.10 -0.92 39.66
N ASP A 305 -14.52 -1.16 38.50
CA ASP A 305 -14.95 -2.17 37.52
C ASP A 305 -14.08 -3.44 37.49
N GLY A 306 -13.18 -3.65 38.46
CA GLY A 306 -12.54 -4.96 38.65
C GLY A 306 -11.67 -5.48 37.49
N LEU A 307 -11.25 -4.63 36.56
CA LEU A 307 -10.35 -4.98 35.47
C LEU A 307 -8.91 -5.15 35.97
N CYS A 308 -8.67 -6.24 36.70
CA CYS A 308 -7.35 -6.85 36.69
C CYS A 308 -6.95 -7.10 35.23
N ILE A 309 -5.68 -6.85 34.94
CA ILE A 309 -4.97 -7.29 33.73
C ILE A 309 -5.39 -8.75 33.39
N GLY A 310 -6.32 -8.87 32.42
CA GLY A 310 -6.71 -10.07 31.71
C GLY A 310 -7.42 -11.14 32.54
N GLY A 311 -8.71 -10.95 32.85
CA GLY A 311 -9.63 -12.07 33.05
C GLY A 311 -9.58 -13.01 31.83
N TYR A 312 -9.69 -14.32 32.07
CA TYR A 312 -9.77 -15.29 30.98
C TYR A 312 -11.06 -15.06 30.20
N GLU A 313 -10.95 -14.88 28.90
CA GLU A 313 -12.07 -14.74 27.98
C GLU A 313 -12.18 -16.02 27.16
N GLU A 314 -13.37 -16.60 27.12
CA GLU A 314 -13.60 -17.89 26.46
C GLU A 314 -13.34 -17.80 24.95
N LYS A 315 -13.58 -16.62 24.37
CA LYS A 315 -13.29 -16.32 22.95
C LYS A 315 -11.79 -16.21 22.64
N GLY A 316 -10.93 -16.20 23.65
CA GLY A 316 -9.48 -16.02 23.51
C GLY A 316 -9.00 -14.64 23.97
N ARG A 317 -7.80 -14.25 23.54
CA ARG A 317 -7.25 -12.91 23.83
C ARG A 317 -7.59 -11.93 22.71
N ASN A 318 -7.46 -10.63 23.00
CA ASN A 318 -7.56 -9.59 21.97
C ASN A 318 -6.58 -9.87 20.81
N LYS A 319 -7.09 -9.84 19.58
CA LYS A 319 -6.34 -10.09 18.34
C LYS A 319 -5.22 -9.07 18.18
N ARG A 320 -4.00 -9.56 17.93
CA ARG A 320 -2.82 -8.69 17.83
C ARG A 320 -2.67 -8.11 16.42
N CYS A 321 -1.77 -7.14 16.27
CA CYS A 321 -1.57 -6.40 15.02
C CYS A 321 -0.61 -7.06 14.01
N VAL A 322 -0.26 -8.34 14.18
CA VAL A 322 0.56 -9.08 13.20
C VAL A 322 -0.25 -10.27 12.72
N TRP A 323 -0.70 -10.22 11.47
CA TRP A 323 -1.62 -11.19 10.88
C TRP A 323 -0.89 -12.04 9.86
N ALA A 324 -0.72 -13.32 10.18
CA ALA A 324 -0.04 -14.28 9.31
C ALA A 324 -1.04 -14.91 8.34
N ILE A 325 -1.28 -14.30 7.19
CA ILE A 325 -2.26 -14.74 6.18
C ILE A 325 -1.55 -14.91 4.84
N ASN A 326 -1.69 -16.06 4.20
CA ASN A 326 -1.07 -16.29 2.90
C ASN A 326 -1.98 -15.80 1.76
N PRO A 327 -1.41 -15.25 0.67
CA PRO A 327 -2.17 -15.00 -0.55
C PRO A 327 -2.83 -16.28 -1.08
N LYS A 328 -4.03 -16.16 -1.64
CA LYS A 328 -4.74 -17.26 -2.31
C LYS A 328 -4.69 -17.04 -3.82
N PRO A 329 -4.53 -18.10 -4.64
CA PRO A 329 -4.63 -17.98 -6.10
C PRO A 329 -5.99 -17.43 -6.52
N PHE A 330 -6.01 -16.53 -7.49
CA PHE A 330 -7.22 -15.99 -8.10
C PHE A 330 -7.17 -16.25 -9.60
N LYS A 331 -8.27 -16.75 -10.18
CA LYS A 331 -8.31 -17.23 -11.57
C LYS A 331 -8.50 -16.13 -12.61
N GLU A 332 -9.01 -14.97 -12.21
CA GLU A 332 -9.32 -13.88 -13.12
C GLU A 332 -8.13 -12.93 -13.30
N ALA A 333 -8.26 -11.95 -14.20
CA ALA A 333 -7.19 -11.06 -14.64
C ALA A 333 -6.74 -10.00 -13.61
N HIS A 334 -7.17 -10.09 -12.34
CA HIS A 334 -6.80 -9.12 -11.32
C HIS A 334 -5.47 -9.48 -10.66
N PHE A 335 -4.48 -8.59 -10.76
CA PHE A 335 -3.09 -8.87 -10.38
C PHE A 335 -2.81 -8.82 -8.87
N ALA A 336 -3.66 -8.18 -8.07
CA ALA A 336 -3.43 -7.94 -6.65
C ALA A 336 -4.70 -8.18 -5.83
N VAL A 337 -5.11 -9.45 -5.70
CA VAL A 337 -6.36 -9.82 -5.02
C VAL A 337 -6.13 -10.04 -3.54
N TYR A 338 -7.00 -9.44 -2.73
CA TYR A 338 -7.07 -9.73 -1.31
C TYR A 338 -7.45 -11.18 -1.05
N PRO A 339 -6.75 -11.91 -0.17
CA PRO A 339 -7.33 -13.11 0.41
C PRO A 339 -8.53 -12.69 1.28
N GLU A 340 -9.67 -13.34 1.11
CA GLU A 340 -10.91 -13.04 1.86
C GLU A 340 -10.70 -12.95 3.37
N GLU A 341 -9.86 -13.84 3.92
CA GLU A 341 -9.50 -13.90 5.34
C GLU A 341 -8.93 -12.57 5.87
N LEU A 342 -8.22 -11.81 5.01
CA LEU A 342 -7.67 -10.51 5.38
C LEU A 342 -8.75 -9.44 5.55
N CYS A 343 -9.85 -9.55 4.80
CA CYS A 343 -10.98 -8.63 4.85
C CYS A 343 -11.96 -8.98 5.97
N GLU A 344 -12.04 -10.24 6.39
CA GLU A 344 -12.99 -10.69 7.42
C GLU A 344 -12.84 -9.96 8.75
N THR A 345 -11.61 -9.81 9.24
CA THR A 345 -11.36 -9.16 10.55
C THR A 345 -11.75 -7.69 10.51
N PRO A 346 -11.32 -6.89 9.51
CA PRO A 346 -11.83 -5.53 9.32
C PRO A 346 -13.36 -5.43 9.24
N ILE A 347 -14.03 -6.33 8.50
CA ILE A 347 -15.50 -6.32 8.37
C ILE A 347 -16.16 -6.58 9.73
N LYS A 348 -15.77 -7.66 10.42
CA LYS A 348 -16.33 -8.01 11.73
C LYS A 348 -16.07 -6.92 12.77
N ALA A 349 -14.90 -6.27 12.73
CA ALA A 349 -14.55 -5.22 13.67
C ALA A 349 -15.24 -3.89 13.38
N GLY A 350 -15.37 -3.51 12.11
CA GLY A 350 -15.72 -2.15 11.68
C GLY A 350 -17.11 -1.99 11.08
N CYS A 351 -17.79 -3.08 10.70
CA CYS A 351 -19.11 -3.05 10.06
C CYS A 351 -20.16 -3.71 10.97
N PRO A 352 -21.07 -2.94 11.58
CA PRO A 352 -22.11 -3.50 12.44
C PRO A 352 -23.09 -4.35 11.63
N GLU A 353 -23.52 -5.48 12.20
CA GLU A 353 -24.53 -6.35 11.58
C GLU A 353 -25.86 -5.62 11.35
N PHE A 354 -26.22 -4.74 12.29
CA PHE A 354 -27.46 -3.96 12.22
C PHE A 354 -27.22 -2.49 12.54
N VAL A 355 -27.87 -1.62 11.75
CA VAL A 355 -27.97 -0.18 12.00
C VAL A 355 -29.44 0.22 12.19
N CYS A 356 -29.69 1.18 13.08
CA CYS A 356 -31.03 1.72 13.27
C CYS A 356 -31.48 2.46 11.99
N VAL A 357 -32.61 2.08 11.40
CA VAL A 357 -33.14 2.74 10.19
C VAL A 357 -33.50 4.22 10.39
N LYS A 358 -33.74 4.65 11.63
CA LYS A 358 -34.11 6.05 11.96
C LYS A 358 -32.91 6.96 12.18
N CYS A 359 -31.96 6.53 13.00
CA CYS A 359 -30.80 7.36 13.38
C CYS A 359 -29.47 6.88 12.78
N GLY A 360 -29.46 5.73 12.10
CA GLY A 360 -28.28 5.10 11.50
C GLY A 360 -27.29 4.50 12.50
N ASN A 361 -27.46 4.72 13.81
CA ASN A 361 -26.52 4.22 14.81
C ASN A 361 -26.45 2.70 14.79
N ALA A 362 -25.21 2.19 14.91
CA ALA A 362 -24.96 0.77 15.08
C ALA A 362 -25.74 0.24 16.30
N LYS A 363 -26.34 -0.95 16.14
CA LYS A 363 -26.89 -1.68 17.27
C LYS A 363 -25.71 -2.33 18.01
N TYR A 364 -25.21 -1.68 19.04
CA TYR A 364 -24.30 -2.34 19.97
C TYR A 364 -25.06 -3.47 20.68
N PRO A 365 -24.49 -4.68 20.84
CA PRO A 365 -25.00 -5.61 21.83
C PRO A 365 -24.98 -4.87 23.18
N ARG A 366 -26.16 -4.61 23.76
CA ARG A 366 -26.23 -4.03 25.10
C ARG A 366 -25.57 -5.04 26.02
N TYR A 367 -24.35 -4.76 26.48
CA TYR A 367 -23.83 -5.40 27.67
C TYR A 367 -24.83 -5.10 28.79
N LYS A 368 -25.58 -6.12 29.22
CA LYS A 368 -26.23 -6.06 30.53
C LYS A 368 -25.10 -6.34 31.51
N PRO A 369 -24.59 -5.36 32.28
CA PRO A 369 -23.82 -5.73 33.46
C PRO A 369 -24.70 -6.69 34.28
N SER A 370 -24.17 -7.85 34.60
CA SER A 370 -24.77 -8.76 35.56
C SER A 370 -25.05 -7.95 36.82
N LYS A 371 -26.33 -7.90 37.22
CA LYS A 371 -26.75 -7.32 38.50
C LYS A 371 -26.15 -8.07 39.67
#